data_AF-A0A954ACG9-F1
#
_entry.id   AF-A0A954ACG9-F1
#
_cell.length_a   1.000
_cell.length_b   1.000
_cell.length_c   1.000
_cell.angle_alpha   90.00
_cell.angle_beta   90.00
_cell.angle_gamma   90.00
#
_symmetry.space_group_name_H-M   'P 1'
#
loop_
_entity.id
_entity.type
_entity.pdbx_description
1 polymer ?
#
loop_
_entity_poly.entity_id
_entity_poly.type
_entity_poly.pdbx_seq_one_letter_code
_entity_poly.pdbx_strand_id
1 'polypeptide(L)'
;MALVGGDYTISIYAENDLSTAIEFQLLDAGTSSFAATGTPIALSTPVAGDISVAGEVDRYTFTATAGQLLFFDLIAVASGLQWTLLDPSGQPVFANAGAQSVNFDQGPFPLAGGTYELQFFHSGTGTPSYEFAVWPTTETTSTIALDTTVSGAITAPGGVDEHELTLAADTRVYCDLQAGASPLDWSMVDAFGFTVFAPFTTSSTTSADRGPFLLRAGTYRVKFDADNSQTASYQFELRTVSDVSTTIALGDVISDTFTSVGSVHRYGFTVSAGQRVYFDLLTAATSLVWSCFDAVGEPLFASVLASSTTSGDRGPFTLAAGTYTIVLDPGTDTLPSASFQVTDAPTSSQPLSLGATVADTLTSGSSRTYALTLGTATRMFFDNQLLRPSLYWRLVDETGGAIFDLQLNSTTNSDYGAVTLPAGSYELVIRNQGAAIPDYAFAVVESFETDAVIALDEVGIVSLPSAGSVHRFEYTASPSEQVLFEILGTSTGLRWSLVDPYGESEGLWTSQTANSPTSDSRGPYRLASGNYTIRFHGDNDTTPSNSF
;
A
#
# COMPACT_ATOMS: atom_id res chain seq x y z
N MET A 1 -59.77 13.57 16.46
CA MET A 1 -59.24 12.28 16.00
C MET A 1 -60.41 11.32 15.95
N ALA A 2 -60.88 10.99 14.76
CA ALA A 2 -61.81 9.89 14.59
C ALA A 2 -60.96 8.61 14.51
N LEU A 3 -61.30 7.61 15.30
CA LEU A 3 -60.60 6.33 15.34
C LEU A 3 -61.40 5.35 14.49
N VAL A 4 -60.75 4.72 13.51
CA VAL A 4 -61.28 3.54 12.82
C VAL A 4 -61.26 2.35 13.79
N GLY A 5 -62.05 1.30 13.53
CA GLY A 5 -62.05 0.11 14.42
C GLY A 5 -60.68 -0.54 14.48
N GLY A 6 -60.11 -0.70 15.68
CA GLY A 6 -58.79 -1.28 15.90
C GLY A 6 -58.30 -1.11 17.34
N ASP A 7 -57.19 -1.76 17.66
CA ASP A 7 -56.50 -1.59 18.94
C ASP A 7 -55.51 -0.44 18.84
N TYR A 8 -55.67 0.56 19.71
CA TYR A 8 -54.79 1.72 19.76
C TYR A 8 -53.98 1.70 21.04
N THR A 9 -52.67 1.96 20.91
CA THR A 9 -51.79 2.21 22.04
C THR A 9 -51.55 3.71 22.14
N ILE A 10 -51.90 4.31 23.28
CA ILE A 10 -51.51 5.68 23.61
C ILE A 10 -50.25 5.60 24.46
N SER A 11 -49.14 6.09 23.91
CA SER A 11 -47.87 6.20 24.63
C SER A 11 -47.68 7.65 25.08
N ILE A 12 -47.56 7.85 26.40
CA ILE A 12 -47.31 9.16 26.99
C ILE A 12 -45.87 9.18 27.49
N TYR A 13 -45.06 10.09 26.95
CA TYR A 13 -43.68 10.28 27.37
C TYR A 13 -43.52 11.65 28.02
N ALA A 14 -42.78 11.70 29.13
CA ALA A 14 -42.37 12.94 29.77
C ALA A 14 -40.98 13.33 29.25
N GLU A 15 -40.83 14.53 28.68
CA GLU A 15 -39.52 15.05 28.22
C GLU A 15 -38.62 15.53 29.39
N ASN A 16 -39.13 15.54 30.63
CA ASN A 16 -38.43 15.96 31.85
C ASN A 16 -38.84 15.09 33.05
N ASP A 17 -38.17 15.27 34.20
CA ASP A 17 -38.52 14.64 35.50
C ASP A 17 -39.88 15.11 36.03
N LEU A 18 -40.97 14.58 35.47
CA LEU A 18 -42.33 14.78 35.97
C LEU A 18 -42.58 13.86 37.18
N SER A 19 -42.73 14.45 38.37
CA SER A 19 -42.99 13.73 39.63
C SER A 19 -44.48 13.69 40.02
N THR A 20 -45.40 13.92 39.09
CA THR A 20 -46.85 14.03 39.34
C THR A 20 -47.65 13.08 38.46
N ALA A 21 -48.72 12.50 39.00
CA ALA A 21 -49.62 11.62 38.26
C ALA A 21 -50.33 12.37 37.12
N ILE A 22 -50.45 11.72 35.95
CA ILE A 22 -51.19 12.23 34.79
C ILE A 22 -52.56 11.54 34.78
N GLU A 23 -53.62 12.33 34.70
CA GLU A 23 -54.98 11.86 34.42
C GLU A 23 -55.35 12.25 32.98
N PHE A 24 -55.92 11.33 32.22
CA PHE A 24 -56.49 11.62 30.90
C PHE A 24 -57.85 10.93 30.74
N GLN A 25 -58.68 11.47 29.86
CA GLN A 25 -59.98 10.92 29.51
C GLN A 25 -60.09 10.79 27.99
N LEU A 26 -60.56 9.64 27.52
CA LEU A 26 -61.01 9.46 26.14
C LEU A 26 -62.49 9.85 26.04
N LEU A 27 -62.81 10.77 25.15
CA LEU A 27 -64.19 11.21 24.89
C LEU A 27 -64.59 10.74 23.49
N ASP A 28 -65.72 10.06 23.37
CA ASP A 28 -66.33 9.72 22.08
C ASP A 28 -67.03 10.95 21.50
N ALA A 29 -66.55 11.41 20.34
CA ALA A 29 -67.09 12.56 19.63
C ALA A 29 -68.19 12.18 18.61
N GLY A 30 -68.60 10.91 18.56
CA GLY A 30 -69.57 10.37 17.60
C GLY A 30 -68.93 9.90 16.28
N THR A 31 -69.72 9.23 15.44
CA THR A 31 -69.30 8.77 14.10
C THR A 31 -69.15 9.94 13.12
N SER A 32 -68.00 10.05 12.46
CA SER A 32 -67.78 11.01 11.39
C SER A 32 -68.76 10.77 10.24
N SER A 33 -69.39 11.83 9.73
CA SER A 33 -70.24 11.79 8.53
C SER A 33 -69.45 12.03 7.23
N PHE A 34 -68.12 11.92 7.28
CA PHE A 34 -67.29 12.09 6.10
C PHE A 34 -67.57 10.96 5.10
N ALA A 35 -67.77 11.33 3.85
CA ALA A 35 -67.87 10.41 2.74
C ALA A 35 -66.88 10.87 1.68
N ALA A 36 -65.90 10.01 1.38
CA ALA A 36 -64.93 10.28 0.33
C ALA A 36 -65.65 10.51 -1.01
N THR A 37 -65.28 11.58 -1.70
CA THR A 37 -65.83 11.99 -3.00
C THR A 37 -64.71 12.21 -4.00
N GLY A 38 -64.91 11.81 -5.25
CA GLY A 38 -63.90 11.99 -6.28
C GLY A 38 -63.94 10.87 -7.31
N THR A 39 -63.03 10.93 -8.28
CA THR A 39 -62.90 9.93 -9.32
C THR A 39 -62.29 8.64 -8.74
N PRO A 40 -62.94 7.47 -8.86
CA PRO A 40 -62.34 6.21 -8.41
C PRO A 40 -61.09 5.88 -9.24
N ILE A 41 -60.01 5.50 -8.56
CA ILE A 41 -58.76 5.08 -9.19
C ILE A 41 -58.45 3.63 -8.85
N ALA A 42 -57.75 2.94 -9.76
CA ALA A 42 -57.18 1.63 -9.48
C ALA A 42 -55.77 1.82 -8.88
N LEU A 43 -55.42 1.00 -7.89
CA LEU A 43 -54.05 0.89 -7.41
C LEU A 43 -53.13 0.38 -8.53
N SER A 44 -51.84 0.67 -8.44
CA SER A 44 -50.80 0.27 -9.40
C SER A 44 -51.00 0.77 -10.84
N THR A 45 -51.84 1.79 -11.04
CA THR A 45 -52.10 2.39 -12.34
C THR A 45 -51.79 3.89 -12.27
N PRO A 46 -50.94 4.43 -13.14
CA PRO A 46 -50.71 5.88 -13.23
C PRO A 46 -52.00 6.63 -13.58
N VAL A 47 -52.19 7.78 -12.93
CA VAL A 47 -53.32 8.69 -13.11
C VAL A 47 -52.77 10.07 -13.41
N ALA A 48 -53.10 10.59 -14.59
CA ALA A 48 -52.80 11.97 -14.98
C ALA A 48 -53.96 12.90 -14.62
N GLY A 49 -53.63 14.10 -14.17
CA GLY A 49 -54.57 15.17 -13.85
C GLY A 49 -54.00 16.55 -14.15
N ASP A 50 -54.88 17.54 -14.16
CA ASP A 50 -54.51 18.95 -14.27
C ASP A 50 -55.47 19.80 -13.47
N ILE A 51 -54.92 20.74 -12.70
CA ILE A 51 -55.68 21.81 -12.08
C ILE A 51 -56.14 22.73 -13.22
N SER A 52 -57.29 22.46 -13.80
CA SER A 52 -57.92 23.16 -14.92
C SER A 52 -58.33 24.60 -14.57
N VAL A 53 -58.69 24.87 -13.31
CA VAL A 53 -59.09 26.21 -12.82
C VAL A 53 -58.33 26.58 -11.56
N ALA A 54 -57.82 27.82 -11.51
CA ALA A 54 -57.11 28.33 -10.33
C ALA A 54 -57.96 28.21 -9.05
N GLY A 55 -57.42 27.51 -8.05
CA GLY A 55 -58.07 27.28 -6.76
C GLY A 55 -59.02 26.07 -6.71
N GLU A 56 -59.12 25.27 -7.78
CA GLU A 56 -59.82 23.99 -7.71
C GLU A 56 -59.03 22.94 -6.93
N VAL A 57 -59.74 21.86 -6.58
CA VAL A 57 -59.20 20.69 -5.89
C VAL A 57 -59.66 19.46 -6.63
N ASP A 58 -58.72 18.76 -7.25
CA ASP A 58 -58.96 17.44 -7.81
C ASP A 58 -59.05 16.42 -6.70
N ARG A 59 -60.00 15.49 -6.82
CA ARG A 59 -60.25 14.45 -5.82
C ARG A 59 -60.30 13.08 -6.48
N TYR A 60 -59.59 12.15 -5.88
CA TYR A 60 -59.57 10.74 -6.27
C TYR A 60 -59.93 9.87 -5.08
N THR A 61 -60.55 8.72 -5.34
CA THR A 61 -60.92 7.77 -4.30
C THR A 61 -60.37 6.38 -4.59
N PHE A 62 -59.93 5.69 -3.55
CA PHE A 62 -59.52 4.28 -3.63
C PHE A 62 -59.89 3.58 -2.31
N THR A 63 -59.94 2.25 -2.34
CA THR A 63 -60.18 1.44 -1.12
C THR A 63 -58.92 0.72 -0.69
N ALA A 64 -58.60 0.81 0.60
CA ALA A 64 -57.54 0.04 1.23
C ALA A 64 -58.13 -1.05 2.13
N THR A 65 -57.43 -2.17 2.27
CA THR A 65 -57.70 -3.16 3.32
C THR A 65 -56.95 -2.79 4.61
N ALA A 66 -57.45 -3.25 5.76
CA ALA A 66 -56.80 -2.95 7.04
C ALA A 66 -55.37 -3.52 7.09
N GLY A 67 -54.40 -2.68 7.43
CA GLY A 67 -52.98 -2.99 7.46
C GLY A 67 -52.29 -2.93 6.09
N GLN A 68 -52.99 -2.54 5.01
CA GLN A 68 -52.38 -2.45 3.69
C GLN A 68 -51.37 -1.29 3.63
N LEU A 69 -50.11 -1.60 3.31
CA LEU A 69 -49.08 -0.60 3.07
C LEU A 69 -49.24 -0.02 1.66
N LEU A 70 -49.49 1.29 1.58
CA LEU A 70 -49.55 2.01 0.32
C LEU A 70 -48.47 3.09 0.26
N PHE A 71 -47.76 3.13 -0.85
CA PHE A 71 -46.82 4.17 -1.22
C PHE A 71 -47.43 5.06 -2.30
N PHE A 72 -47.29 6.38 -2.14
CA PHE A 72 -47.88 7.39 -3.00
C PHE A 72 -46.77 8.04 -3.81
N ASP A 73 -46.79 7.82 -5.12
CA ASP A 73 -45.70 8.09 -6.05
C ASP A 73 -46.08 9.22 -7.00
N LEU A 74 -45.25 10.27 -7.05
CA LEU A 74 -45.36 11.39 -7.99
C LEU A 74 -44.54 11.08 -9.24
N ILE A 75 -45.23 10.79 -10.35
CA ILE A 75 -44.61 10.44 -11.63
C ILE A 75 -44.25 11.70 -12.43
N ALA A 76 -45.11 12.72 -12.39
CA ALA A 76 -44.87 14.01 -13.02
C ALA A 76 -45.51 15.12 -12.20
N VAL A 77 -44.80 16.25 -12.06
CA VAL A 77 -45.33 17.38 -11.28
C VAL A 77 -44.82 18.72 -11.79
N ALA A 78 -45.72 19.71 -11.82
CA ALA A 78 -45.39 21.10 -12.04
C ALA A 78 -45.40 21.90 -10.72
N SER A 79 -44.60 22.98 -10.67
CA SER A 79 -44.35 23.75 -9.44
C SER A 79 -45.62 24.27 -8.76
N GLY A 80 -45.65 24.22 -7.42
CA GLY A 80 -46.70 24.85 -6.59
C GLY A 80 -47.88 23.93 -6.26
N LEU A 81 -47.85 22.68 -6.70
CA LEU A 81 -48.82 21.64 -6.37
C LEU A 81 -48.64 21.14 -4.92
N GLN A 82 -49.76 20.83 -4.28
CA GLN A 82 -49.84 20.18 -2.98
C GLN A 82 -50.85 19.05 -3.02
N TRP A 83 -50.68 18.10 -2.10
CA TRP A 83 -51.56 16.95 -1.98
C TRP A 83 -51.83 16.56 -0.54
N THR A 84 -53.03 16.02 -0.33
CA THR A 84 -53.56 15.62 0.98
C THR A 84 -54.25 14.27 0.81
N LEU A 85 -53.94 13.31 1.67
CA LEU A 85 -54.66 12.05 1.77
C LEU A 85 -55.55 12.08 3.00
N LEU A 86 -56.87 11.97 2.80
CA LEU A 86 -57.84 11.83 3.87
C LEU A 86 -58.23 10.36 4.05
N ASP A 87 -58.28 9.92 5.30
CA ASP A 87 -58.77 8.62 5.71
C ASP A 87 -60.31 8.50 5.59
N PRO A 88 -60.90 7.30 5.80
CA PRO A 88 -62.34 7.10 5.69
C PRO A 88 -63.18 7.91 6.69
N SER A 89 -62.55 8.52 7.70
CA SER A 89 -63.18 9.41 8.68
C SER A 89 -62.98 10.90 8.38
N GLY A 90 -62.26 11.21 7.30
CA GLY A 90 -61.94 12.57 6.87
C GLY A 90 -60.75 13.19 7.62
N GLN A 91 -59.96 12.39 8.33
CA GLN A 91 -58.72 12.85 8.94
C GLN A 91 -57.55 12.69 7.97
N PRO A 92 -56.60 13.64 7.91
CA PRO A 92 -55.46 13.49 7.03
C PRO A 92 -54.50 12.41 7.52
N VAL A 93 -54.13 11.48 6.64
CA VAL A 93 -52.94 10.63 6.78
C VAL A 93 -51.69 11.47 6.55
N PHE A 94 -51.72 12.32 5.52
CA PHE A 94 -50.81 13.44 5.31
C PHE A 94 -51.60 14.62 4.74
N ALA A 95 -51.16 15.85 5.00
CA ALA A 95 -51.87 17.06 4.58
C ALA A 95 -50.92 18.11 4.03
N ASN A 96 -51.35 18.77 2.95
CA ASN A 96 -50.65 19.88 2.32
C ASN A 96 -49.19 19.56 2.00
N ALA A 97 -48.88 18.29 1.73
CA ALA A 97 -47.54 17.86 1.35
C ALA A 97 -47.15 18.61 0.07
N GLY A 98 -45.92 19.12 0.01
CA GLY A 98 -45.44 19.81 -1.18
C GLY A 98 -45.12 18.79 -2.27
N ALA A 99 -45.65 18.96 -3.48
CA ALA A 99 -45.29 18.17 -4.64
C ALA A 99 -44.42 19.07 -5.55
N GLN A 100 -43.17 19.30 -5.14
CA GLN A 100 -42.28 20.25 -5.82
C GLN A 100 -41.42 19.59 -6.91
N SER A 101 -41.17 18.29 -6.76
CA SER A 101 -40.55 17.40 -7.73
C SER A 101 -41.08 15.98 -7.52
N VAL A 102 -40.71 15.06 -8.41
CA VAL A 102 -41.05 13.63 -8.35
C VAL A 102 -40.41 12.89 -7.16
N ASN A 103 -39.58 13.55 -6.36
CA ASN A 103 -38.92 12.93 -5.19
C ASN A 103 -39.68 13.24 -3.87
N PHE A 104 -40.86 13.87 -3.96
CA PHE A 104 -41.68 14.24 -2.80
C PHE A 104 -42.80 13.23 -2.53
N ASP A 105 -42.56 11.98 -2.90
CA ASP A 105 -43.42 10.83 -2.63
C ASP A 105 -43.78 10.73 -1.15
N GLN A 106 -44.88 10.05 -0.85
CA GLN A 106 -45.36 9.89 0.51
C GLN A 106 -45.53 8.41 0.87
N GLY A 107 -45.19 8.08 2.12
CA GLY A 107 -45.30 6.74 2.66
C GLY A 107 -44.02 5.91 2.50
N PRO A 108 -44.12 4.57 2.60
CA PRO A 108 -45.37 3.83 2.73
C PRO A 108 -46.11 4.08 4.05
N PHE A 109 -47.44 4.04 4.02
CA PHE A 109 -48.28 4.15 5.21
C PHE A 109 -49.11 2.89 5.41
N PRO A 110 -49.17 2.32 6.64
CA PRO A 110 -50.11 1.27 6.96
C PRO A 110 -51.51 1.87 7.08
N LEU A 111 -52.39 1.55 6.13
CA LEU A 111 -53.73 2.12 6.08
C LEU A 111 -54.75 1.22 6.78
N ALA A 112 -55.79 1.84 7.33
CA ALA A 112 -56.95 1.13 7.85
C ALA A 112 -57.89 0.71 6.70
N GLY A 113 -58.81 -0.20 7.00
CA GLY A 113 -59.81 -0.61 6.02
C GLY A 113 -60.81 0.50 5.73
N GLY A 114 -61.01 0.84 4.45
CA GLY A 114 -62.04 1.77 4.01
C GLY A 114 -61.71 2.55 2.75
N THR A 115 -62.55 3.54 2.43
CA THR A 115 -62.38 4.40 1.25
C THR A 115 -61.67 5.70 1.63
N TYR A 116 -60.57 5.98 0.96
CA TYR A 116 -59.75 7.18 1.15
C TYR A 116 -60.06 8.23 0.06
N GLU A 117 -59.81 9.51 0.37
CA GLU A 117 -59.87 10.61 -0.59
C GLU A 117 -58.47 11.24 -0.73
N LEU A 118 -57.87 11.14 -1.92
CA LEU A 118 -56.63 11.81 -2.27
C LEU A 118 -56.95 13.10 -3.02
N GLN A 119 -56.41 14.21 -2.52
CA GLN A 119 -56.67 15.55 -3.04
C GLN A 119 -55.41 16.13 -3.64
N PHE A 120 -55.53 16.77 -4.80
CA PHE A 120 -54.48 17.61 -5.40
C PHE A 120 -55.00 19.03 -5.58
N PHE A 121 -54.19 20.02 -5.22
CA PHE A 121 -54.54 21.43 -5.34
C PHE A 121 -53.29 22.29 -5.46
N HIS A 122 -53.42 23.47 -6.05
CA HIS A 122 -52.31 24.41 -6.18
C HIS A 122 -52.38 25.50 -5.09
N SER A 123 -51.26 25.79 -4.44
CA SER A 123 -51.18 26.71 -3.29
C SER A 123 -51.33 28.20 -3.64
N GLY A 124 -51.16 28.55 -4.92
CA GLY A 124 -51.41 29.88 -5.50
C GLY A 124 -52.44 29.84 -6.64
N THR A 125 -52.32 30.73 -7.64
CA THR A 125 -53.29 30.84 -8.75
C THR A 125 -52.92 30.06 -10.02
N GLY A 126 -51.99 29.11 -9.92
CA GLY A 126 -51.53 28.28 -11.03
C GLY A 126 -52.49 27.14 -11.37
N THR A 127 -52.32 26.61 -12.57
CA THR A 127 -53.09 25.49 -13.15
C THR A 127 -52.14 24.37 -13.61
N PRO A 128 -51.37 23.75 -12.69
CA PRO A 128 -50.37 22.74 -13.03
C PRO A 128 -50.99 21.41 -13.49
N SER A 129 -50.30 20.70 -14.38
CA SER A 129 -50.52 19.28 -14.64
C SER A 129 -49.68 18.40 -13.69
N TYR A 130 -50.14 17.18 -13.45
CA TYR A 130 -49.45 16.19 -12.64
C TYR A 130 -49.82 14.76 -13.04
N GLU A 131 -49.00 13.80 -12.63
CA GLU A 131 -49.24 12.38 -12.77
C GLU A 131 -48.78 11.68 -11.49
N PHE A 132 -49.57 10.73 -10.99
CA PHE A 132 -49.27 9.99 -9.78
C PHE A 132 -49.70 8.53 -9.89
N ALA A 133 -49.18 7.68 -9.00
CA ALA A 133 -49.66 6.32 -8.79
C ALA A 133 -49.74 6.01 -7.30
N VAL A 134 -50.60 5.05 -6.95
CA VAL A 134 -50.68 4.50 -5.58
C VAL A 134 -50.29 3.03 -5.65
N TRP A 135 -49.14 2.71 -5.07
CA TRP A 135 -48.55 1.38 -5.13
C TRP A 135 -48.82 0.61 -3.84
N PRO A 136 -49.48 -0.56 -3.91
CA PRO A 136 -49.39 -1.54 -2.85
C PRO A 136 -47.93 -1.96 -2.71
N THR A 137 -47.42 -1.88 -1.49
CA THR A 137 -46.05 -2.28 -1.21
C THR A 137 -45.98 -3.27 -0.07
N THR A 138 -44.79 -3.82 0.13
CA THR A 138 -44.50 -4.80 1.17
C THR A 138 -43.24 -4.40 1.90
N GLU A 139 -43.28 -4.51 3.22
CA GLU A 139 -42.08 -4.60 4.05
C GLU A 139 -41.89 -6.08 4.38
N THR A 140 -40.79 -6.68 3.93
CA THR A 140 -40.47 -8.07 4.25
C THR A 140 -39.41 -8.13 5.33
N THR A 141 -39.52 -9.13 6.21
CA THR A 141 -38.47 -9.43 7.18
C THR A 141 -38.11 -10.91 7.07
N SER A 142 -36.83 -11.20 6.93
CA SER A 142 -36.32 -12.56 6.89
C SER A 142 -35.08 -12.71 7.77
N THR A 143 -34.80 -13.91 8.24
CA THR A 143 -33.58 -14.20 9.00
C THR A 143 -32.47 -14.68 8.08
N ILE A 144 -31.25 -14.22 8.30
CA ILE A 144 -30.06 -14.61 7.53
C ILE A 144 -28.96 -15.14 8.45
N ALA A 145 -27.93 -15.75 7.86
CA ALA A 145 -26.74 -16.22 8.55
C ALA A 145 -25.47 -15.61 7.94
N LEU A 146 -24.40 -15.55 8.72
CA LEU A 146 -23.06 -15.22 8.20
C LEU A 146 -22.62 -16.25 7.16
N ASP A 147 -21.76 -15.81 6.23
CA ASP A 147 -21.12 -16.64 5.20
C ASP A 147 -22.12 -17.38 4.30
N THR A 148 -23.29 -16.76 4.09
CA THR A 148 -24.32 -17.24 3.18
C THR A 148 -24.73 -16.13 2.23
N THR A 149 -24.73 -16.43 0.93
CA THR A 149 -25.25 -15.52 -0.09
C THR A 149 -26.75 -15.38 0.06
N VAL A 150 -27.22 -14.15 0.21
CA VAL A 150 -28.63 -13.78 0.29
C VAL A 150 -28.99 -13.04 -0.99
N SER A 151 -30.14 -13.36 -1.58
CA SER A 151 -30.66 -12.68 -2.77
C SER A 151 -32.09 -12.24 -2.51
N GLY A 152 -32.43 -11.04 -2.99
CA GLY A 152 -33.75 -10.47 -2.81
C GLY A 152 -34.06 -9.42 -3.87
N ALA A 153 -35.26 -8.87 -3.80
CA ALA A 153 -35.69 -7.84 -4.73
C ALA A 153 -36.81 -6.99 -4.13
N ILE A 154 -36.65 -5.67 -4.26
CA ILE A 154 -37.72 -4.71 -4.07
C ILE A 154 -38.65 -4.81 -5.27
N THR A 155 -39.80 -5.46 -5.10
CA THR A 155 -40.73 -5.79 -6.20
C THR A 155 -41.77 -4.72 -6.50
N ALA A 156 -41.92 -3.72 -5.63
CA ALA A 156 -42.84 -2.61 -5.81
C ALA A 156 -42.23 -1.30 -5.31
N PRO A 157 -42.62 -0.16 -5.89
CA PRO A 157 -42.21 1.17 -5.41
C PRO A 157 -42.46 1.37 -3.92
N GLY A 158 -41.49 1.94 -3.22
CA GLY A 158 -41.54 2.14 -1.76
C GLY A 158 -41.45 0.84 -0.95
N GLY A 159 -41.07 -0.28 -1.57
CA GLY A 159 -40.84 -1.55 -0.88
C GLY A 159 -39.53 -1.55 -0.10
N VAL A 160 -39.54 -2.31 0.99
CA VAL A 160 -38.38 -2.47 1.88
C VAL A 160 -38.20 -3.95 2.16
N ASP A 161 -36.97 -4.43 2.04
CA ASP A 161 -36.58 -5.74 2.54
C ASP A 161 -35.65 -5.56 3.75
N GLU A 162 -36.00 -6.19 4.87
CA GLU A 162 -35.15 -6.30 6.05
C GLU A 162 -34.66 -7.73 6.24
N HIS A 163 -33.37 -7.87 6.51
CA HIS A 163 -32.72 -9.12 6.87
C HIS A 163 -32.15 -9.05 8.28
N GLU A 164 -32.63 -9.93 9.15
CA GLU A 164 -32.20 -10.01 10.54
C GLU A 164 -31.07 -11.03 10.71
N LEU A 165 -29.95 -10.56 11.26
CA LEU A 165 -28.79 -11.36 11.65
C LEU A 165 -28.70 -11.39 13.18
N THR A 166 -28.54 -12.58 13.77
CA THR A 166 -28.25 -12.72 15.20
C THR A 166 -26.86 -13.30 15.42
N LEU A 167 -26.04 -12.60 16.20
CA LEU A 167 -24.69 -13.00 16.57
C LEU A 167 -24.64 -13.50 18.01
N ALA A 168 -24.10 -14.70 18.22
CA ALA A 168 -23.94 -15.29 19.55
C ALA A 168 -22.72 -14.76 20.32
N ALA A 169 -21.77 -14.16 19.62
CA ALA A 169 -20.52 -13.62 20.16
C ALA A 169 -20.11 -12.37 19.36
N ASP A 170 -19.14 -11.63 19.88
CA ASP A 170 -18.50 -10.55 19.12
C ASP A 170 -17.81 -11.12 17.87
N THR A 171 -18.14 -10.57 16.70
CA THR A 171 -17.66 -11.09 15.41
C THR A 171 -17.24 -9.92 14.52
N ARG A 172 -16.10 -10.06 13.84
CA ARG A 172 -15.74 -9.15 12.75
C ARG A 172 -16.47 -9.56 11.49
N VAL A 173 -17.21 -8.64 10.88
CA VAL A 173 -18.05 -8.89 9.71
C VAL A 173 -17.67 -7.93 8.59
N TYR A 174 -17.43 -8.47 7.41
CA TYR A 174 -17.29 -7.74 6.16
C TYR A 174 -18.59 -7.85 5.38
N CYS A 175 -19.16 -6.72 4.98
CA CYS A 175 -20.43 -6.68 4.28
C CYS A 175 -20.15 -6.53 2.78
N ASP A 176 -20.35 -7.61 2.02
CA ASP A 176 -20.05 -7.72 0.58
C ASP A 176 -21.35 -7.60 -0.23
N LEU A 177 -21.47 -6.54 -1.04
CA LEU A 177 -22.59 -6.36 -1.96
C LEU A 177 -22.22 -6.89 -3.34
N GLN A 178 -22.67 -8.11 -3.62
CA GLN A 178 -22.31 -8.87 -4.82
C GLN A 178 -23.11 -8.44 -6.06
N ALA A 179 -24.35 -7.99 -5.87
CA ALA A 179 -25.18 -7.43 -6.93
C ALA A 179 -26.14 -6.36 -6.37
N GLY A 180 -26.37 -5.33 -7.16
CA GLY A 180 -27.19 -4.18 -6.79
C GLY A 180 -26.66 -2.96 -7.53
N ALA A 181 -27.55 -2.19 -8.12
CA ALA A 181 -27.19 -0.96 -8.80
C ALA A 181 -28.22 0.12 -8.47
N SER A 182 -27.79 1.36 -8.61
CA SER A 182 -28.63 2.54 -8.46
C SER A 182 -29.96 2.31 -9.17
N PRO A 183 -31.08 2.50 -8.47
CA PRO A 183 -31.25 3.30 -7.25
C PRO A 183 -31.34 2.48 -5.94
N LEU A 184 -30.64 1.35 -5.81
CA LEU A 184 -30.68 0.56 -4.57
C LEU A 184 -29.88 1.23 -3.45
N ASP A 185 -30.53 1.44 -2.32
CA ASP A 185 -29.95 1.83 -1.05
C ASP A 185 -29.83 0.61 -0.14
N TRP A 186 -28.70 0.53 0.57
CA TRP A 186 -28.51 -0.47 1.60
C TRP A 186 -27.92 0.13 2.88
N SER A 187 -28.36 -0.35 4.02
CA SER A 187 -27.92 0.10 5.34
C SER A 187 -27.90 -1.04 6.34
N MET A 188 -27.25 -0.81 7.48
CA MET A 188 -27.31 -1.75 8.60
C MET A 188 -27.43 -1.00 9.91
N VAL A 189 -28.32 -1.49 10.76
CA VAL A 189 -28.55 -0.98 12.12
C VAL A 189 -28.46 -2.12 13.14
N ASP A 190 -28.18 -1.78 14.39
CA ASP A 190 -28.32 -2.71 15.51
C ASP A 190 -29.78 -2.84 15.98
N ALA A 191 -30.01 -3.68 16.98
CA ALA A 191 -31.33 -3.93 17.56
C ALA A 191 -32.03 -2.69 18.15
N PHE A 192 -31.28 -1.62 18.46
CA PHE A 192 -31.82 -0.36 18.98
C PHE A 192 -32.02 0.69 17.88
N GLY A 193 -31.71 0.35 16.64
CA GLY A 193 -31.77 1.26 15.49
C GLY A 193 -30.54 2.15 15.35
N PHE A 194 -29.46 1.92 16.11
CA PHE A 194 -28.22 2.65 15.89
C PHE A 194 -27.52 2.13 14.63
N THR A 195 -27.07 3.08 13.81
CA THR A 195 -26.42 2.81 12.54
C THR A 195 -25.07 2.09 12.72
N VAL A 196 -24.93 0.91 12.11
CA VAL A 196 -23.63 0.27 11.84
C VAL A 196 -22.99 0.95 10.64
N PHE A 197 -23.74 1.09 9.54
CA PHE A 197 -23.40 1.98 8.43
C PHE A 197 -24.66 2.61 7.82
N ALA A 198 -24.54 3.90 7.46
CA ALA A 198 -25.64 4.70 6.96
C ALA A 198 -26.11 4.23 5.58
N PRO A 199 -27.35 4.55 5.16
CA PRO A 199 -27.82 4.30 3.80
C PRO A 199 -26.80 4.74 2.77
N PHE A 200 -26.51 3.83 1.85
CA PHE A 200 -25.60 4.09 0.75
C PHE A 200 -26.23 3.69 -0.58
N THR A 201 -26.35 4.68 -1.46
CA THR A 201 -26.80 4.49 -2.83
C THR A 201 -25.72 3.82 -3.66
N THR A 202 -26.05 2.63 -4.13
CA THR A 202 -25.14 1.78 -4.87
C THR A 202 -24.87 2.37 -6.27
N SER A 203 -23.67 2.90 -6.49
CA SER A 203 -23.26 3.35 -7.84
C SER A 203 -22.49 2.28 -8.61
N SER A 204 -21.84 1.36 -7.90
CA SER A 204 -21.25 0.11 -8.39
C SER A 204 -21.16 -0.90 -7.24
N THR A 205 -21.04 -2.19 -7.54
CA THR A 205 -20.88 -3.24 -6.52
C THR A 205 -19.57 -3.11 -5.75
N THR A 206 -18.45 -2.85 -6.44
CA THR A 206 -17.11 -2.75 -5.83
C THR A 206 -16.87 -1.54 -4.93
N SER A 207 -17.71 -0.51 -4.98
CA SER A 207 -17.65 0.65 -4.07
C SER A 207 -18.70 0.60 -2.97
N ALA A 208 -19.62 -0.37 -3.08
CA ALA A 208 -20.72 -0.51 -2.15
C ALA A 208 -20.34 -1.30 -0.91
N ASP A 209 -19.32 -2.15 -0.93
CA ASP A 209 -18.88 -2.97 0.21
C ASP A 209 -18.58 -2.15 1.46
N ARG A 210 -18.82 -2.74 2.64
CA ARG A 210 -18.67 -2.06 3.93
C ARG A 210 -17.93 -2.89 4.96
N GLY A 211 -17.26 -2.16 5.85
CA GLY A 211 -16.49 -2.74 6.93
C GLY A 211 -15.05 -3.03 6.52
N PRO A 212 -14.38 -3.96 7.21
CA PRO A 212 -14.93 -4.86 8.22
C PRO A 212 -15.30 -4.15 9.53
N PHE A 213 -16.44 -4.50 10.13
CA PHE A 213 -16.90 -3.98 11.42
C PHE A 213 -16.72 -5.01 12.52
N LEU A 214 -16.33 -4.59 13.73
CA LEU A 214 -16.46 -5.43 14.92
C LEU A 214 -17.88 -5.27 15.47
N LEU A 215 -18.73 -6.27 15.22
CA LEU A 215 -20.09 -6.34 15.73
C LEU A 215 -20.09 -7.08 17.06
N ARG A 216 -20.86 -6.58 18.04
CA ARG A 216 -21.03 -7.25 19.33
C ARG A 216 -22.05 -8.38 19.20
N ALA A 217 -22.05 -9.31 20.16
CA ALA A 217 -23.15 -10.27 20.28
C ALA A 217 -24.50 -9.53 20.37
N GLY A 218 -25.47 -9.92 19.55
CA GLY A 218 -26.75 -9.21 19.43
C GLY A 218 -27.41 -9.39 18.08
N THR A 219 -28.51 -8.67 17.88
CA THR A 219 -29.31 -8.70 16.65
C THR A 219 -29.06 -7.44 15.82
N TYR A 220 -28.97 -7.62 14.51
CA TYR A 220 -28.74 -6.57 13.53
C TYR A 220 -29.74 -6.71 12.38
N ARG A 221 -30.07 -5.57 11.76
CA ARG A 221 -30.95 -5.51 10.60
C ARG A 221 -30.20 -4.89 9.43
N VAL A 222 -30.09 -5.63 8.34
CA VAL A 222 -29.68 -5.09 7.04
C VAL A 222 -30.94 -4.71 6.30
N LYS A 223 -31.02 -3.46 5.85
CA LYS A 223 -32.18 -2.92 5.16
C LYS A 223 -31.81 -2.58 3.72
N PHE A 224 -32.65 -3.02 2.79
CA PHE A 224 -32.63 -2.63 1.38
C PHE A 224 -33.90 -1.88 1.03
N ASP A 225 -33.76 -0.77 0.32
CA ASP A 225 -34.86 -0.03 -0.29
C ASP A 225 -34.37 0.62 -1.60
N ALA A 226 -35.30 1.08 -2.44
CA ALA A 226 -34.98 1.66 -3.74
C ALA A 226 -35.48 3.10 -3.83
N ASP A 227 -34.59 4.00 -4.21
CA ASP A 227 -34.85 5.43 -4.37
C ASP A 227 -35.80 5.71 -5.56
N ASN A 228 -36.66 6.72 -5.39
CA ASN A 228 -37.57 7.29 -6.41
C ASN A 228 -38.50 6.25 -7.08
N SER A 229 -39.29 5.55 -6.28
CA SER A 229 -40.40 4.71 -6.79
C SER A 229 -39.96 3.58 -7.73
N GLN A 230 -38.74 3.06 -7.56
CA GLN A 230 -38.18 2.04 -8.44
C GLN A 230 -38.17 0.66 -7.78
N THR A 231 -37.91 -0.36 -8.61
CA THR A 231 -37.69 -1.74 -8.19
C THR A 231 -36.22 -2.10 -8.43
N ALA A 232 -35.68 -2.97 -7.59
CA ALA A 232 -34.27 -3.36 -7.68
C ALA A 232 -34.07 -4.77 -7.12
N SER A 233 -33.27 -5.58 -7.81
CA SER A 233 -32.78 -6.85 -7.29
C SER A 233 -31.40 -6.65 -6.65
N TYR A 234 -31.12 -7.41 -5.61
CA TYR A 234 -29.83 -7.37 -4.93
C TYR A 234 -29.34 -8.76 -4.53
N GLN A 235 -28.03 -8.87 -4.35
CA GLN A 235 -27.36 -10.02 -3.78
C GLN A 235 -26.25 -9.52 -2.86
N PHE A 236 -26.17 -10.07 -1.66
CA PHE A 236 -25.14 -9.72 -0.69
C PHE A 236 -24.72 -10.92 0.14
N GLU A 237 -23.61 -10.78 0.82
CA GLU A 237 -23.11 -11.74 1.80
C GLU A 237 -22.49 -10.99 2.97
N LEU A 238 -22.86 -11.39 4.20
CA LEU A 238 -22.19 -10.91 5.40
C LEU A 238 -21.13 -11.94 5.78
N ARG A 239 -19.86 -11.62 5.50
CA ARG A 239 -18.74 -12.55 5.64
C ARG A 239 -18.08 -12.43 7.00
N THR A 240 -17.81 -13.56 7.62
CA THR A 240 -16.98 -13.64 8.82
C THR A 240 -15.54 -13.31 8.46
N VAL A 241 -14.96 -12.36 9.18
CA VAL A 241 -13.55 -11.99 9.03
C VAL A 241 -12.70 -12.80 9.98
N SER A 242 -11.80 -13.60 9.41
CA SER A 242 -10.88 -14.46 10.17
C SER A 242 -9.46 -13.92 10.12
N ASP A 243 -9.05 -13.18 11.15
CA ASP A 243 -7.65 -12.76 11.32
C ASP A 243 -6.76 -13.94 11.67
N VAL A 244 -5.49 -13.85 11.28
CA VAL A 244 -4.44 -14.78 11.71
C VAL A 244 -3.53 -14.08 12.72
N SER A 245 -3.19 -14.78 13.81
CA SER A 245 -2.17 -14.33 14.74
C SER A 245 -1.30 -15.51 15.17
N THR A 246 -0.02 -15.47 14.81
CA THR A 246 0.94 -16.56 15.02
C THR A 246 2.26 -16.02 15.54
N THR A 247 3.01 -16.80 16.32
CA THR A 247 4.41 -16.50 16.67
C THR A 247 5.35 -17.25 15.76
N ILE A 248 6.39 -16.60 15.26
CA ILE A 248 7.41 -17.16 14.35
C ILE A 248 8.80 -17.06 14.99
N ALA A 249 9.73 -17.92 14.58
CA ALA A 249 11.13 -17.78 14.93
C ALA A 249 11.89 -16.97 13.87
N LEU A 250 12.99 -16.32 14.28
CA LEU A 250 13.91 -15.72 13.32
C LEU A 250 14.53 -16.83 12.45
N GLY A 251 14.57 -16.60 11.14
CA GLY A 251 15.05 -17.53 10.14
C GLY A 251 13.96 -18.41 9.51
N ASP A 252 12.73 -18.42 10.04
CA ASP A 252 11.63 -19.16 9.41
C ASP A 252 11.15 -18.47 8.14
N VAL A 253 11.02 -19.25 7.05
CA VAL A 253 10.34 -18.78 5.83
C VAL A 253 8.85 -18.96 6.02
N ILE A 254 8.12 -17.85 6.03
CA ILE A 254 6.66 -17.83 6.16
C ILE A 254 6.06 -17.73 4.77
N SER A 255 5.10 -18.59 4.48
CA SER A 255 4.27 -18.55 3.27
C SER A 255 2.82 -18.46 3.70
N ASP A 256 2.14 -17.40 3.28
CA ASP A 256 0.85 -17.00 3.77
C ASP A 256 -0.15 -16.75 2.63
N THR A 257 -1.42 -17.04 2.88
CA THR A 257 -2.51 -16.84 1.93
C THR A 257 -3.76 -16.43 2.69
N PHE A 258 -4.34 -15.31 2.30
CA PHE A 258 -5.56 -14.78 2.89
C PHE A 258 -6.75 -15.61 2.40
N THR A 259 -7.59 -16.07 3.33
CA THR A 259 -8.81 -16.84 3.01
C THR A 259 -10.09 -16.06 3.33
N SER A 260 -9.96 -14.88 3.92
CA SER A 260 -11.07 -14.04 4.35
C SER A 260 -10.78 -12.59 3.98
N VAL A 261 -11.72 -11.95 3.29
CA VAL A 261 -11.63 -10.55 2.88
C VAL A 261 -11.63 -9.63 4.11
N GLY A 262 -10.82 -8.57 4.07
CA GLY A 262 -10.70 -7.62 5.19
C GLY A 262 -10.02 -8.19 6.44
N SER A 263 -9.49 -9.41 6.37
CA SER A 263 -8.66 -9.98 7.43
C SER A 263 -7.28 -9.34 7.44
N VAL A 264 -6.66 -9.36 8.62
CA VAL A 264 -5.31 -8.87 8.87
C VAL A 264 -4.53 -10.00 9.52
N HIS A 265 -3.37 -10.33 8.95
CA HIS A 265 -2.52 -11.40 9.46
C HIS A 265 -1.36 -10.82 10.28
N ARG A 266 -1.10 -11.38 11.46
CA ARG A 266 -0.14 -10.87 12.43
C ARG A 266 0.87 -11.94 12.82
N TYR A 267 2.15 -11.63 12.71
CA TYR A 267 3.25 -12.53 13.04
C TYR A 267 4.14 -11.91 14.11
N GLY A 268 4.06 -12.46 15.32
CA GLY A 268 4.89 -12.04 16.46
C GLY A 268 6.25 -12.74 16.44
N PHE A 269 7.32 -12.04 16.80
CA PHE A 269 8.65 -12.62 17.03
C PHE A 269 9.35 -11.90 18.18
N THR A 270 10.31 -12.55 18.81
CA THR A 270 11.07 -12.01 19.95
C THR A 270 12.52 -11.74 19.58
N VAL A 271 13.07 -10.64 20.08
CA VAL A 271 14.47 -10.26 19.88
C VAL A 271 15.14 -9.94 21.23
N SER A 272 16.45 -10.17 21.29
CA SER A 272 17.32 -9.79 22.41
C SER A 272 17.81 -8.35 22.26
N ALA A 273 18.22 -7.72 23.35
CA ALA A 273 18.71 -6.34 23.32
C ALA A 273 19.97 -6.21 22.45
N GLY A 274 19.94 -5.28 21.49
CA GLY A 274 21.02 -5.04 20.55
C GLY A 274 21.08 -6.02 19.38
N GLN A 275 20.15 -6.99 19.30
CA GLN A 275 20.05 -7.90 18.15
C GLN A 275 19.65 -7.13 16.90
N ARG A 276 20.29 -7.46 15.78
CA ARG A 276 20.03 -6.86 14.48
C ARG A 276 19.17 -7.79 13.65
N VAL A 277 18.07 -7.30 13.11
CA VAL A 277 17.16 -8.09 12.29
C VAL A 277 16.92 -7.45 10.93
N TYR A 278 16.80 -8.28 9.90
CA TYR A 278 16.47 -7.91 8.52
C TYR A 278 15.14 -8.55 8.13
N PHE A 279 14.28 -7.78 7.46
CA PHE A 279 12.98 -8.22 6.98
C PHE A 279 13.08 -8.40 5.46
N ASP A 280 13.10 -9.65 5.02
CA ASP A 280 13.24 -10.06 3.63
C ASP A 280 11.88 -10.43 3.06
N LEU A 281 11.40 -9.67 2.09
CA LEU A 281 10.17 -9.95 1.36
C LEU A 281 10.51 -10.83 0.16
N LEU A 282 10.07 -12.09 0.20
CA LEU A 282 10.39 -13.07 -0.83
C LEU A 282 9.41 -12.99 -2.01
N THR A 283 8.11 -12.97 -1.72
CA THR A 283 7.03 -12.78 -2.70
C THR A 283 5.86 -12.06 -2.07
N ALA A 284 5.13 -11.24 -2.82
CA ALA A 284 3.87 -10.66 -2.35
C ALA A 284 3.02 -10.16 -3.52
N ALA A 285 1.70 -10.18 -3.31
CA ALA A 285 0.76 -9.48 -4.18
C ALA A 285 0.90 -7.97 -4.01
N THR A 286 0.75 -7.22 -5.10
CA THR A 286 0.94 -5.75 -5.11
C THR A 286 -0.14 -4.97 -4.36
N SER A 287 -1.23 -5.60 -3.95
CA SER A 287 -2.25 -5.00 -3.08
C SER A 287 -1.85 -5.02 -1.60
N LEU A 288 -0.91 -5.90 -1.21
CA LEU A 288 -0.58 -6.11 0.18
C LEU A 288 0.32 -5.01 0.74
N VAL A 289 -0.01 -4.56 1.93
CA VAL A 289 0.79 -3.66 2.75
C VAL A 289 1.35 -4.46 3.93
N TRP A 290 2.65 -4.32 4.19
CA TRP A 290 3.27 -4.89 5.38
C TRP A 290 3.85 -3.81 6.29
N SER A 291 3.74 -4.04 7.60
CA SER A 291 4.23 -3.15 8.65
C SER A 291 4.85 -3.97 9.76
N CYS A 292 5.67 -3.36 10.61
CA CYS A 292 6.19 -3.98 11.81
C CYS A 292 6.13 -2.99 12.98
N PHE A 293 5.57 -3.43 14.09
CA PHE A 293 5.39 -2.62 15.30
C PHE A 293 6.05 -3.28 16.49
N ASP A 294 6.49 -2.49 17.46
CA ASP A 294 6.92 -2.98 18.77
C ASP A 294 5.72 -3.36 19.67
N ALA A 295 6.01 -3.77 20.90
CA ALA A 295 5.00 -4.22 21.86
C ALA A 295 4.03 -3.11 22.34
N VAL A 296 4.38 -1.82 22.16
CA VAL A 296 3.50 -0.69 22.50
C VAL A 296 2.75 -0.15 21.27
N GLY A 297 3.01 -0.71 20.09
CA GLY A 297 2.36 -0.33 18.83
C GLY A 297 3.11 0.77 18.07
N GLU A 298 4.34 1.12 18.47
CA GLU A 298 5.16 2.07 17.71
C GLU A 298 5.77 1.37 16.50
N PRO A 299 5.72 1.98 15.29
CA PRO A 299 6.19 1.34 14.08
C PRO A 299 7.71 1.34 14.00
N LEU A 300 8.29 0.16 13.75
CA LEU A 300 9.63 0.03 13.19
C LEU A 300 9.63 0.47 11.72
N PHE A 301 8.60 0.06 11.00
CA PHE A 301 8.20 0.60 9.70
C PHE A 301 6.69 0.38 9.52
N ALA A 302 6.03 1.26 8.77
CA ALA A 302 4.60 1.17 8.54
C ALA A 302 4.23 1.49 7.09
N SER A 303 3.10 0.94 6.66
CA SER A 303 2.47 1.24 5.37
C SER A 303 3.38 1.03 4.16
N VAL A 304 4.18 -0.03 4.21
CA VAL A 304 5.07 -0.38 3.10
C VAL A 304 4.31 -1.25 2.11
N LEU A 305 4.22 -0.81 0.86
CA LEU A 305 3.65 -1.63 -0.20
C LEU A 305 4.59 -2.80 -0.50
N ALA A 306 4.07 -4.02 -0.44
CA ALA A 306 4.81 -5.25 -0.71
C ALA A 306 4.89 -5.52 -2.24
N SER A 307 5.28 -4.51 -3.03
CA SER A 307 5.16 -4.53 -4.50
C SER A 307 6.34 -5.19 -5.22
N SER A 308 7.54 -5.19 -4.63
CA SER A 308 8.70 -5.91 -5.16
C SER A 308 9.67 -6.31 -4.04
N THR A 309 10.41 -7.39 -4.25
CA THR A 309 11.48 -7.84 -3.33
C THR A 309 12.60 -6.80 -3.16
N THR A 310 12.81 -5.92 -4.15
CA THR A 310 13.84 -4.87 -4.10
C THR A 310 13.44 -3.63 -3.29
N SER A 311 12.15 -3.35 -3.17
CA SER A 311 11.64 -2.15 -2.50
C SER A 311 10.82 -2.45 -1.24
N GLY A 312 10.41 -3.71 -1.07
CA GLY A 312 9.67 -4.21 0.07
C GLY A 312 10.55 -4.37 1.31
N ASP A 313 11.74 -4.94 1.16
CA ASP A 313 12.68 -5.29 2.23
C ASP A 313 12.98 -4.15 3.21
N ARG A 314 13.18 -4.48 4.49
CA ARG A 314 13.44 -3.48 5.54
C ARG A 314 14.56 -3.89 6.47
N GLY A 315 15.31 -2.87 6.91
CA GLY A 315 16.41 -3.04 7.85
C GLY A 315 17.78 -3.13 7.15
N PRO A 316 18.79 -3.67 7.83
CA PRO A 316 18.73 -4.24 9.18
C PRO A 316 18.45 -3.17 10.27
N PHE A 317 17.70 -3.54 11.30
CA PHE A 317 17.43 -2.70 12.46
C PHE A 317 18.08 -3.27 13.71
N THR A 318 18.74 -2.43 14.52
CA THR A 318 19.20 -2.80 15.87
C THR A 318 18.05 -2.57 16.84
N LEU A 319 17.56 -3.62 17.49
CA LEU A 319 16.33 -3.58 18.29
C LEU A 319 16.61 -3.72 19.80
N ALA A 320 15.70 -3.16 20.61
CA ALA A 320 15.67 -3.43 22.04
C ALA A 320 15.10 -4.83 22.31
N ALA A 321 15.33 -5.39 23.50
CA ALA A 321 14.73 -6.66 23.86
C ALA A 321 13.19 -6.53 23.92
N GLY A 322 12.48 -7.45 23.28
CA GLY A 322 11.02 -7.41 23.29
C GLY A 322 10.37 -8.26 22.21
N THR A 323 9.04 -8.16 22.15
CA THR A 323 8.21 -8.76 21.10
C THR A 323 7.85 -7.70 20.07
N TYR A 324 7.97 -8.06 18.80
CA TYR A 324 7.60 -7.25 17.65
C TYR A 324 6.58 -8.01 16.83
N THR A 325 5.70 -7.28 16.15
CA THR A 325 4.60 -7.85 15.35
C THR A 325 4.67 -7.33 13.93
N ILE A 326 4.84 -8.26 12.98
CA ILE A 326 4.59 -7.99 11.56
C ILE A 326 3.10 -8.04 11.32
N VAL A 327 2.60 -7.09 10.54
CA VAL A 327 1.19 -6.98 10.15
C VAL A 327 1.12 -6.98 8.64
N LEU A 328 0.37 -7.92 8.06
CA LEU A 328 0.03 -7.99 6.64
C LEU A 328 -1.44 -7.57 6.46
N ASP A 329 -1.67 -6.56 5.63
CA ASP A 329 -2.98 -5.96 5.37
C ASP A 329 -3.23 -5.81 3.85
N PRO A 330 -4.25 -6.48 3.26
CA PRO A 330 -4.54 -6.45 1.82
C PRO A 330 -4.91 -5.09 1.23
N GLY A 331 -5.27 -4.08 2.03
CA GLY A 331 -5.64 -2.72 1.57
C GLY A 331 -6.84 -2.61 0.63
N THR A 332 -7.33 -3.72 0.07
CA THR A 332 -8.43 -3.85 -0.89
C THR A 332 -9.20 -5.14 -0.62
N ASP A 333 -10.39 -5.27 -1.22
CA ASP A 333 -11.17 -6.51 -1.24
C ASP A 333 -10.51 -7.55 -2.14
N THR A 334 -9.41 -8.14 -1.65
CA THR A 334 -8.70 -9.21 -2.33
C THR A 334 -8.29 -10.28 -1.33
N LEU A 335 -7.98 -11.47 -1.86
CA LEU A 335 -7.40 -12.58 -1.09
C LEU A 335 -5.94 -12.79 -1.54
N PRO A 336 -5.02 -11.88 -1.16
CA PRO A 336 -3.63 -11.97 -1.60
C PRO A 336 -2.88 -13.12 -0.94
N SER A 337 -1.67 -13.36 -1.42
CA SER A 337 -0.67 -14.22 -0.78
C SER A 337 0.66 -13.48 -0.68
N ALA A 338 1.49 -13.90 0.27
CA ALA A 338 2.84 -13.39 0.45
C ALA A 338 3.75 -14.44 1.08
N SER A 339 5.05 -14.29 0.87
CA SER A 339 6.09 -15.01 1.58
C SER A 339 7.19 -14.06 2.01
N PHE A 340 7.66 -14.23 3.24
CA PHE A 340 8.69 -13.39 3.84
C PHE A 340 9.53 -14.19 4.83
N GLN A 341 10.66 -13.62 5.21
CA GLN A 341 11.55 -14.16 6.24
C GLN A 341 12.06 -13.01 7.11
N VAL A 342 12.12 -13.21 8.42
CA VAL A 342 12.82 -12.29 9.33
C VAL A 342 14.11 -12.97 9.74
N THR A 343 15.25 -12.41 9.38
CA THR A 343 16.55 -13.03 9.62
C THR A 343 17.38 -12.23 10.62
N ASP A 344 18.24 -12.95 11.34
CA ASP A 344 19.32 -12.33 12.07
C ASP A 344 20.32 -11.71 11.10
N ALA A 345 20.70 -10.46 11.37
CA ALA A 345 21.62 -9.67 10.56
C ALA A 345 22.84 -9.21 11.38
N PRO A 346 23.64 -10.14 11.94
CA PRO A 346 24.70 -9.80 12.87
C PRO A 346 25.82 -8.98 12.21
N THR A 347 26.55 -8.25 13.05
CA THR A 347 27.84 -7.66 12.70
C THR A 347 28.93 -8.48 13.37
N SER A 348 29.85 -9.04 12.59
CA SER A 348 31.01 -9.77 13.10
C SER A 348 32.30 -9.01 12.77
N SER A 349 33.32 -9.12 13.63
CA SER A 349 34.61 -8.46 13.45
C SER A 349 35.75 -9.50 13.43
N GLN A 350 36.68 -9.34 12.49
CA GLN A 350 37.84 -10.19 12.26
C GLN A 350 39.09 -9.31 12.05
N PRO A 351 40.31 -9.75 12.41
CA PRO A 351 41.52 -9.04 12.03
C PRO A 351 41.76 -9.15 10.52
N LEU A 352 42.21 -8.06 9.88
CA LEU A 352 42.65 -8.07 8.49
C LEU A 352 44.15 -8.42 8.41
N SER A 353 44.50 -9.42 7.61
CA SER A 353 45.89 -9.76 7.31
C SER A 353 46.25 -9.28 5.90
N LEU A 354 47.31 -8.48 5.77
CA LEU A 354 47.77 -7.97 4.47
C LEU A 354 48.38 -9.09 3.60
N GLY A 355 48.19 -9.00 2.29
CA GLY A 355 48.79 -9.91 1.29
C GLY A 355 48.06 -11.25 1.10
N ALA A 356 47.17 -11.64 2.01
CA ALA A 356 46.39 -12.86 1.87
C ALA A 356 45.01 -12.58 1.25
N THR A 357 44.54 -13.50 0.41
CA THR A 357 43.13 -13.50 -0.01
C THR A 357 42.25 -13.83 1.19
N VAL A 358 41.31 -12.93 1.46
CA VAL A 358 40.21 -13.12 2.40
C VAL A 358 39.01 -13.59 1.60
N ALA A 359 38.39 -14.69 1.99
CA ALA A 359 37.17 -15.20 1.36
C ALA A 359 36.17 -15.67 2.41
N ASP A 360 34.89 -15.35 2.22
CA ASP A 360 33.82 -15.73 3.15
C ASP A 360 32.43 -15.64 2.48
N THR A 361 31.37 -15.95 3.22
CA THR A 361 29.98 -15.70 2.85
C THR A 361 29.33 -14.66 3.75
N LEU A 362 28.27 -14.02 3.25
CA LEU A 362 27.53 -13.02 4.01
C LEU A 362 26.02 -13.22 3.85
N THR A 363 25.34 -13.52 4.95
CA THR A 363 23.88 -13.62 5.02
C THR A 363 23.20 -12.29 4.67
N SER A 364 21.93 -12.34 4.27
CA SER A 364 21.16 -11.14 3.91
C SER A 364 21.15 -10.11 5.05
N GLY A 365 21.21 -8.82 4.69
CA GLY A 365 21.23 -7.69 5.63
C GLY A 365 22.44 -7.61 6.57
N SER A 366 23.33 -8.61 6.57
CA SER A 366 24.43 -8.73 7.52
C SER A 366 25.64 -7.91 7.09
N SER A 367 26.54 -7.65 8.03
CA SER A 367 27.82 -6.98 7.74
C SER A 367 29.00 -7.71 8.38
N ARG A 368 30.14 -7.71 7.71
CA ARG A 368 31.40 -8.19 8.27
C ARG A 368 32.44 -7.08 8.28
N THR A 369 33.07 -6.89 9.43
CA THR A 369 34.11 -5.88 9.65
C THR A 369 35.47 -6.55 9.73
N TYR A 370 36.45 -5.98 9.04
CA TYR A 370 37.84 -6.38 9.08
C TYR A 370 38.68 -5.23 9.66
N ALA A 371 39.29 -5.46 10.83
CA ALA A 371 40.09 -4.46 11.53
C ALA A 371 41.51 -4.39 10.96
N LEU A 372 41.95 -3.20 10.57
CA LEU A 372 43.28 -2.90 10.04
C LEU A 372 43.96 -1.87 10.93
N THR A 373 45.18 -2.14 11.38
CA THR A 373 46.01 -1.19 12.14
C THR A 373 47.31 -0.94 11.41
N LEU A 374 47.61 0.33 11.14
CA LEU A 374 48.84 0.77 10.49
C LEU A 374 49.72 1.50 11.50
N GLY A 375 50.95 1.02 11.71
CA GLY A 375 51.92 1.66 12.61
C GLY A 375 52.59 2.91 12.02
N THR A 376 52.58 3.03 10.70
CA THR A 376 53.14 4.14 9.92
C THR A 376 52.21 4.47 8.76
N ALA A 377 52.43 5.59 8.08
CA ALA A 377 51.74 5.84 6.83
C ALA A 377 52.14 4.79 5.79
N THR A 378 51.15 4.11 5.19
CA THR A 378 51.36 2.99 4.26
C THR A 378 50.50 3.17 3.03
N ARG A 379 51.07 2.88 1.85
CA ARG A 379 50.36 2.97 0.57
C ARG A 379 49.64 1.65 0.29
N MET A 380 48.31 1.65 0.35
CA MET A 380 47.47 0.46 0.30
C MET A 380 46.73 0.34 -1.03
N PHE A 381 46.50 -0.89 -1.45
CA PHE A 381 45.63 -1.24 -2.56
C PHE A 381 44.61 -2.29 -2.10
N PHE A 382 43.34 -2.05 -2.41
CA PHE A 382 42.21 -2.91 -2.07
C PHE A 382 41.71 -3.55 -3.37
N ASP A 383 41.97 -4.85 -3.51
CA ASP A 383 41.67 -5.68 -4.69
C ASP A 383 40.39 -6.49 -4.44
N ASN A 384 39.34 -6.23 -5.23
CA ASN A 384 38.11 -7.01 -5.21
C ASN A 384 38.17 -8.15 -6.22
N GLN A 385 38.15 -9.39 -5.72
CA GLN A 385 38.39 -10.57 -6.54
C GLN A 385 37.09 -11.19 -7.08
N LEU A 386 35.91 -10.78 -6.61
CA LEU A 386 34.62 -11.32 -7.03
C LEU A 386 33.58 -10.24 -7.33
N LEU A 387 32.87 -10.39 -8.45
CA LEU A 387 31.72 -9.56 -8.81
C LEU A 387 30.48 -10.01 -8.01
N ARG A 388 30.05 -9.19 -7.05
CA ARG A 388 28.87 -9.38 -6.20
C ARG A 388 28.08 -8.06 -6.07
N PRO A 389 27.13 -7.77 -6.98
CA PRO A 389 26.44 -6.48 -7.00
C PRO A 389 25.54 -6.23 -5.78
N SER A 390 25.18 -7.26 -5.02
CA SER A 390 24.46 -7.10 -3.75
C SER A 390 25.36 -6.69 -2.59
N LEU A 391 26.68 -6.74 -2.76
CA LEU A 391 27.67 -6.41 -1.74
C LEU A 391 28.27 -5.03 -1.96
N TYR A 392 28.53 -4.36 -0.85
CA TYR A 392 29.26 -3.11 -0.79
C TYR A 392 30.41 -3.27 0.18
N TRP A 393 31.55 -2.67 -0.16
CA TRP A 393 32.66 -2.54 0.78
C TRP A 393 32.98 -1.08 1.03
N ARG A 394 33.29 -0.79 2.30
CA ARG A 394 33.56 0.56 2.77
C ARG A 394 34.73 0.52 3.73
N LEU A 395 35.73 1.36 3.51
CA LEU A 395 36.77 1.59 4.49
C LEU A 395 36.43 2.84 5.30
N VAL A 396 36.44 2.72 6.62
CA VAL A 396 36.32 3.87 7.54
C VAL A 396 37.59 4.05 8.36
N ASP A 397 37.90 5.31 8.68
CA ASP A 397 38.96 5.67 9.63
C ASP A 397 38.47 5.61 11.08
N GLU A 398 39.39 5.88 12.02
CA GLU A 398 39.13 5.90 13.46
C GLU A 398 38.08 6.92 13.92
N THR A 399 37.75 7.90 13.09
CA THR A 399 36.68 8.89 13.35
C THR A 399 35.32 8.44 12.83
N GLY A 400 35.26 7.31 12.11
CA GLY A 400 34.08 6.81 11.40
C GLY A 400 33.89 7.44 10.02
N GLY A 401 34.82 8.29 9.58
CA GLY A 401 34.82 8.89 8.25
C GLY A 401 35.06 7.85 7.17
N ALA A 402 34.25 7.84 6.11
CA ALA A 402 34.48 6.95 4.98
C ALA A 402 35.65 7.45 4.13
N ILE A 403 36.62 6.57 3.87
CA ILE A 403 37.68 6.79 2.88
C ILE A 403 37.15 6.44 1.49
N PHE A 404 36.44 5.30 1.39
CA PHE A 404 35.69 4.92 0.19
C PHE A 404 34.46 4.10 0.57
N ASP A 405 33.49 4.07 -0.34
CA ASP A 405 32.28 3.25 -0.25
C ASP A 405 31.89 2.83 -1.68
N LEU A 406 32.15 1.57 -2.03
CA LEU A 406 32.00 1.07 -3.40
C LEU A 406 31.09 -0.16 -3.44
N GLN A 407 30.30 -0.27 -4.51
CA GLN A 407 29.58 -1.49 -4.84
C GLN A 407 30.53 -2.50 -5.48
N LEU A 408 30.46 -3.77 -5.10
CA LEU A 408 31.29 -4.85 -5.66
C LEU A 408 30.72 -5.38 -6.99
N ASN A 409 30.36 -4.49 -7.92
CA ASN A 409 29.74 -4.86 -9.20
C ASN A 409 30.74 -5.10 -10.35
N SER A 410 32.04 -5.11 -10.07
CA SER A 410 33.13 -5.34 -11.03
C SER A 410 34.36 -5.94 -10.32
N THR A 411 35.13 -6.79 -10.97
CA THR A 411 36.45 -7.25 -10.47
C THR A 411 37.61 -6.36 -10.94
N THR A 412 37.32 -5.14 -11.37
CA THR A 412 38.33 -4.20 -11.88
C THR A 412 38.04 -2.76 -11.51
N ASN A 413 36.75 -2.39 -11.51
CA ASN A 413 36.31 -1.03 -11.22
C ASN A 413 35.79 -0.88 -9.78
N SER A 414 35.68 -2.00 -9.05
CA SER A 414 35.31 -1.99 -7.64
C SER A 414 36.52 -1.96 -6.72
N ASP A 415 37.74 -2.05 -7.26
CA ASP A 415 39.00 -1.90 -6.53
C ASP A 415 39.18 -0.47 -6.03
N TYR A 416 39.97 -0.29 -4.99
CA TYR A 416 40.29 1.04 -4.47
C TYR A 416 41.78 1.21 -4.20
N GLY A 417 42.31 2.34 -4.64
CA GLY A 417 43.72 2.71 -4.48
C GLY A 417 44.49 2.69 -5.80
N ALA A 418 45.81 2.79 -5.76
CA ALA A 418 46.63 2.87 -4.55
C ALA A 418 46.48 4.20 -3.81
N VAL A 419 46.35 4.14 -2.48
CA VAL A 419 46.13 5.30 -1.61
C VAL A 419 47.08 5.26 -0.43
N THR A 420 47.66 6.40 -0.04
CA THR A 420 48.45 6.48 1.20
C THR A 420 47.54 6.73 2.38
N LEU A 421 47.46 5.76 3.28
CA LEU A 421 46.73 5.86 4.54
C LEU A 421 47.71 6.23 5.66
N PRO A 422 47.41 7.22 6.51
CA PRO A 422 48.20 7.51 7.71
C PRO A 422 48.33 6.32 8.67
N ALA A 423 49.22 6.44 9.65
CA ALA A 423 49.22 5.53 10.79
C ALA A 423 47.88 5.69 11.55
N GLY A 424 47.25 4.59 11.95
CA GLY A 424 45.94 4.63 12.59
C GLY A 424 45.20 3.29 12.55
N SER A 425 43.97 3.30 13.06
CA SER A 425 43.05 2.16 12.98
C SER A 425 41.97 2.41 11.93
N TYR A 426 41.65 1.36 11.18
CA TYR A 426 40.69 1.38 10.10
C TYR A 426 39.79 0.15 10.18
N GLU A 427 38.57 0.27 9.66
CA GLU A 427 37.63 -0.84 9.52
C GLU A 427 37.19 -0.96 8.07
N LEU A 428 37.48 -2.11 7.45
CA LEU A 428 36.92 -2.48 6.16
C LEU A 428 35.63 -3.27 6.39
N VAL A 429 34.49 -2.70 5.98
CA VAL A 429 33.16 -3.25 6.22
C VAL A 429 32.58 -3.77 4.91
N ILE A 430 32.31 -5.07 4.84
CA ILE A 430 31.52 -5.71 3.78
C ILE A 430 30.06 -5.77 4.23
N ARG A 431 29.13 -5.25 3.42
CA ARG A 431 27.70 -5.20 3.71
C ARG A 431 26.92 -5.89 2.61
N ASN A 432 25.99 -6.76 2.99
CA ASN A 432 25.04 -7.36 2.06
C ASN A 432 23.72 -6.59 2.09
N GLN A 433 23.37 -5.96 0.97
CA GLN A 433 22.11 -5.23 0.79
C GLN A 433 21.08 -6.01 -0.05
N GLY A 434 21.34 -7.29 -0.34
CA GLY A 434 20.40 -8.15 -1.05
C GLY A 434 19.96 -9.36 -0.23
N ALA A 435 18.90 -10.03 -0.70
CA ALA A 435 18.32 -11.25 -0.13
C ALA A 435 19.21 -12.50 -0.30
N ALA A 436 20.07 -12.53 -1.32
CA ALA A 436 20.97 -13.66 -1.55
C ALA A 436 22.03 -13.80 -0.44
N ILE A 437 22.59 -15.00 -0.27
CA ILE A 437 23.76 -15.27 0.57
C ILE A 437 25.00 -15.42 -0.35
N PRO A 438 25.60 -14.31 -0.84
CA PRO A 438 26.79 -14.38 -1.67
C PRO A 438 28.02 -14.78 -0.85
N ASP A 439 28.94 -15.48 -1.51
CA ASP A 439 30.36 -15.47 -1.20
C ASP A 439 31.00 -14.15 -1.66
N TYR A 440 32.13 -13.79 -1.07
CA TYR A 440 33.01 -12.71 -1.53
C TYR A 440 34.47 -13.08 -1.30
N ALA A 441 35.35 -12.47 -2.08
CA ALA A 441 36.79 -12.58 -1.90
C ALA A 441 37.47 -11.26 -2.26
N PHE A 442 38.46 -10.89 -1.47
CA PHE A 442 39.27 -9.70 -1.70
C PHE A 442 40.69 -9.90 -1.16
N ALA A 443 41.63 -9.08 -1.61
CA ALA A 443 42.95 -8.95 -0.99
C ALA A 443 43.23 -7.48 -0.68
N VAL A 444 43.95 -7.24 0.42
CA VAL A 444 44.46 -5.91 0.73
C VAL A 444 45.97 -6.02 0.79
N VAL A 445 46.65 -5.28 -0.08
CA VAL A 445 48.10 -5.36 -0.24
C VAL A 445 48.74 -4.00 -0.03
N GLU A 446 49.96 -4.00 0.50
CA GLU A 446 50.81 -2.81 0.41
C GLU A 446 51.23 -2.64 -1.05
N SER A 447 51.30 -1.39 -1.51
CA SER A 447 51.71 -1.02 -2.86
C SER A 447 52.92 -0.12 -2.80
N PHE A 448 53.82 -0.24 -3.76
CA PHE A 448 55.13 0.41 -3.69
C PHE A 448 55.34 1.36 -4.86
N GLU A 449 56.06 2.44 -4.60
CA GLU A 449 56.62 3.30 -5.65
C GLU A 449 58.13 3.21 -5.60
N THR A 450 58.74 2.78 -6.70
CA THR A 450 60.19 2.58 -6.80
C THR A 450 60.74 3.36 -7.96
N ASP A 451 61.80 4.13 -7.71
CA ASP A 451 62.44 4.95 -8.74
C ASP A 451 63.87 4.44 -9.01
N ALA A 452 64.26 4.48 -10.28
CA ALA A 452 65.59 4.13 -10.77
C ALA A 452 66.04 5.15 -11.83
N VAL A 453 67.33 5.21 -12.13
CA VAL A 453 67.87 6.00 -13.25
C VAL A 453 68.22 5.03 -14.37
N ILE A 454 67.96 5.42 -15.62
CA ILE A 454 68.33 4.64 -16.81
C ILE A 454 69.12 5.51 -17.79
N ALA A 455 70.17 4.94 -18.40
CA ALA A 455 70.91 5.58 -19.48
C ALA A 455 70.59 4.95 -20.85
N LEU A 456 71.04 5.59 -21.94
CA LEU A 456 70.98 4.99 -23.27
C LEU A 456 71.76 3.67 -23.31
N ASP A 457 71.24 2.73 -24.10
CA ASP A 457 71.79 1.39 -24.30
C ASP A 457 71.86 0.52 -23.02
N GLU A 458 71.14 0.91 -21.95
CA GLU A 458 70.94 0.10 -20.75
C GLU A 458 69.59 -0.61 -20.76
N VAL A 459 69.54 -1.77 -20.12
CA VAL A 459 68.29 -2.52 -19.89
C VAL A 459 67.82 -2.29 -18.46
N GLY A 460 66.62 -1.73 -18.31
CA GLY A 460 65.92 -1.57 -17.04
C GLY A 460 65.06 -2.78 -16.71
N ILE A 461 65.02 -3.20 -15.44
CA ILE A 461 64.10 -4.24 -14.97
C ILE A 461 62.98 -3.58 -14.16
N VAL A 462 61.75 -3.73 -14.62
CA VAL A 462 60.56 -3.23 -13.94
C VAL A 462 60.18 -4.18 -12.80
N SER A 463 60.10 -3.66 -11.58
CA SER A 463 59.64 -4.40 -10.40
C SER A 463 58.33 -3.83 -9.88
N LEU A 464 57.25 -4.61 -9.96
CA LEU A 464 55.91 -4.30 -9.45
C LEU A 464 55.50 -5.41 -8.45
N PRO A 465 55.95 -5.33 -7.18
CA PRO A 465 55.85 -6.44 -6.23
C PRO A 465 54.41 -6.78 -5.81
N SER A 466 53.46 -5.88 -6.03
CA SER A 466 52.05 -6.01 -5.62
C SER A 466 51.14 -5.11 -6.45
N ALA A 467 49.84 -5.38 -6.42
CA ALA A 467 48.84 -4.58 -7.12
C ALA A 467 48.89 -3.10 -6.71
N GLY A 468 48.64 -2.21 -7.67
CA GLY A 468 48.77 -0.77 -7.49
C GLY A 468 50.21 -0.23 -7.39
N SER A 469 51.25 -1.07 -7.44
CA SER A 469 52.65 -0.62 -7.45
C SER A 469 53.00 0.15 -8.73
N VAL A 470 54.00 1.03 -8.63
CA VAL A 470 54.52 1.85 -9.72
C VAL A 470 56.04 1.77 -9.72
N HIS A 471 56.65 1.55 -10.89
CA HIS A 471 58.09 1.67 -11.08
C HIS A 471 58.37 2.86 -11.99
N ARG A 472 59.35 3.71 -11.66
CA ARG A 472 59.75 4.85 -12.48
C ARG A 472 61.22 4.73 -12.86
N PHE A 473 61.51 5.02 -14.12
CA PHE A 473 62.86 5.31 -14.56
C PHE A 473 63.00 6.79 -14.89
N GLU A 474 64.01 7.43 -14.33
CA GLU A 474 64.44 8.78 -14.67
C GLU A 474 65.47 8.70 -15.79
N TYR A 475 65.19 9.39 -16.89
CA TYR A 475 66.06 9.49 -18.07
C TYR A 475 66.38 10.95 -18.37
N THR A 476 67.66 11.30 -18.46
CA THR A 476 68.09 12.65 -18.85
C THR A 476 68.46 12.69 -20.32
N ALA A 477 67.62 13.34 -21.14
CA ALA A 477 67.86 13.50 -22.57
C ALA A 477 68.85 14.63 -22.86
N SER A 478 69.81 14.39 -23.75
CA SER A 478 70.71 15.44 -24.29
C SER A 478 70.12 16.07 -25.57
N PRO A 479 70.54 17.29 -25.93
CA PRO A 479 70.10 17.92 -27.17
C PRO A 479 70.41 17.03 -28.38
N SER A 480 69.43 16.83 -29.26
CA SER A 480 69.51 16.11 -30.55
C SER A 480 69.58 14.58 -30.52
N GLU A 481 69.36 13.95 -29.37
CA GLU A 481 69.23 12.49 -29.25
C GLU A 481 67.93 11.97 -29.88
N GLN A 482 67.99 10.77 -30.47
CA GLN A 482 66.82 9.99 -30.86
C GLN A 482 66.72 8.78 -29.94
N VAL A 483 65.62 8.68 -29.20
CA VAL A 483 65.42 7.62 -28.20
C VAL A 483 64.33 6.68 -28.68
N LEU A 484 64.68 5.40 -28.81
CA LEU A 484 63.73 4.31 -29.00
C LEU A 484 63.52 3.65 -27.65
N PHE A 485 62.26 3.52 -27.25
CA PHE A 485 61.87 2.80 -26.05
C PHE A 485 61.49 1.37 -26.46
N GLU A 486 62.38 0.40 -26.20
CA GLU A 486 62.18 -1.01 -26.58
C GLU A 486 61.66 -1.83 -25.40
N ILE A 487 60.58 -2.60 -25.56
CA ILE A 487 60.11 -3.54 -24.52
C ILE A 487 60.67 -4.92 -24.86
N LEU A 488 61.54 -5.46 -23.98
CA LEU A 488 62.30 -6.68 -24.26
C LEU A 488 61.62 -7.98 -23.79
N GLY A 489 60.53 -7.89 -23.02
CA GLY A 489 59.79 -9.03 -22.47
C GLY A 489 58.29 -9.05 -22.83
N THR A 490 57.61 -10.17 -22.56
CA THR A 490 56.15 -10.27 -22.65
C THR A 490 55.54 -10.30 -21.25
N SER A 491 54.62 -9.37 -20.97
CA SER A 491 53.71 -9.54 -19.84
C SER A 491 52.33 -8.94 -20.12
N THR A 492 51.31 -9.69 -19.72
CA THR A 492 49.94 -9.23 -19.79
C THR A 492 49.67 -8.23 -18.68
N GLY A 493 49.00 -7.11 -19.01
CA GLY A 493 48.58 -6.10 -18.04
C GLY A 493 49.62 -5.04 -17.68
N LEU A 494 50.84 -5.05 -18.25
CA LEU A 494 51.77 -3.93 -18.00
C LEU A 494 51.36 -2.69 -18.80
N ARG A 495 51.37 -1.54 -18.13
CA ARG A 495 51.17 -0.21 -18.71
C ARG A 495 52.39 0.66 -18.46
N TRP A 496 52.72 1.51 -19.41
CA TRP A 496 53.78 2.49 -19.24
C TRP A 496 53.47 3.82 -19.93
N SER A 497 54.10 4.89 -19.46
CA SER A 497 53.97 6.24 -20.00
C SER A 497 55.28 7.01 -19.88
N LEU A 498 55.56 7.88 -20.85
CA LEU A 498 56.64 8.86 -20.76
C LEU A 498 56.07 10.21 -20.30
N VAL A 499 56.65 10.77 -19.24
CA VAL A 499 56.32 12.10 -18.72
C VAL A 499 57.47 13.03 -19.04
N ASP A 500 57.15 14.20 -19.59
CA ASP A 500 58.15 15.18 -19.98
C ASP A 500 58.68 16.00 -18.78
N PRO A 501 59.73 16.82 -18.97
CA PRO A 501 60.30 17.64 -17.89
C PRO A 501 59.36 18.69 -17.30
N TYR A 502 58.25 18.99 -17.98
CA TYR A 502 57.23 19.95 -17.55
C TYR A 502 56.06 19.26 -16.82
N GLY A 503 56.11 17.93 -16.70
CA GLY A 503 55.05 17.12 -16.07
C GLY A 503 53.88 16.83 -17.00
N GLU A 504 53.95 17.21 -18.28
CA GLU A 504 52.96 16.89 -19.28
C GLU A 504 53.21 15.47 -19.80
N SER A 505 52.13 14.69 -19.91
CA SER A 505 52.20 13.41 -20.60
C SER A 505 52.16 13.69 -22.10
N GLU A 506 53.25 13.43 -22.81
CA GLU A 506 53.25 13.37 -24.28
C GLU A 506 52.35 12.18 -24.69
N GLY A 507 51.08 12.50 -24.97
CA GLY A 507 49.97 11.56 -25.03
C GLY A 507 50.20 10.36 -25.95
N LEU A 508 50.43 9.19 -25.35
CA LEU A 508 50.34 7.87 -25.99
C LEU A 508 49.68 6.87 -25.03
N TRP A 509 48.37 7.00 -24.87
CA TRP A 509 47.53 5.98 -24.26
C TRP A 509 47.31 4.84 -25.25
N THR A 510 48.18 3.83 -25.23
CA THR A 510 47.80 2.46 -25.60
C THR A 510 48.60 1.56 -24.68
N SER A 511 48.04 1.14 -23.56
CA SER A 511 47.16 -0.01 -23.58
C SER A 511 47.50 -1.04 -24.67
N GLN A 512 48.64 -1.71 -24.55
CA GLN A 512 48.78 -3.06 -25.07
C GLN A 512 49.17 -3.94 -23.89
N THR A 513 48.47 -5.06 -23.71
CA THR A 513 49.10 -6.24 -23.10
C THR A 513 50.40 -6.46 -23.86
N ALA A 514 51.55 -6.46 -23.19
CA ALA A 514 52.82 -6.72 -23.82
C ALA A 514 52.86 -8.18 -24.29
N ASN A 515 52.23 -8.44 -25.43
CA ASN A 515 52.06 -9.76 -26.03
C ASN A 515 53.21 -10.05 -27.00
N SER A 516 53.96 -9.03 -27.42
CA SER A 516 55.11 -9.14 -28.32
C SER A 516 56.08 -7.97 -28.17
N PRO A 517 57.41 -8.22 -28.05
CA PRO A 517 58.45 -7.17 -27.98
C PRO A 517 58.39 -6.12 -29.11
N THR A 518 57.87 -6.51 -30.27
CA THR A 518 57.91 -5.69 -31.50
C THR A 518 56.75 -4.70 -31.66
N SER A 519 55.59 -4.92 -31.04
CA SER A 519 54.41 -4.05 -31.17
C SER A 519 54.28 -3.00 -30.06
N ASP A 520 55.04 -3.19 -28.98
CA ASP A 520 54.95 -2.41 -27.74
C ASP A 520 56.08 -1.42 -27.54
N SER A 521 57.15 -1.59 -28.31
CA SER A 521 58.23 -0.62 -28.45
C SER A 521 57.72 0.66 -29.14
N ARG A 522 58.26 1.82 -28.75
CA ARG A 522 57.79 3.14 -29.18
C ARG A 522 58.95 4.08 -29.51
N GLY A 523 58.79 4.84 -30.59
CA GLY A 523 59.80 5.77 -31.10
C GLY A 523 60.33 5.36 -32.48
N PRO A 524 61.49 5.90 -32.90
CA PRO A 524 62.34 6.82 -32.14
C PRO A 524 61.71 8.22 -31.97
N TYR A 525 61.86 8.81 -30.79
CA TYR A 525 61.45 10.18 -30.49
C TYR A 525 62.64 11.13 -30.47
N ARG A 526 62.46 12.36 -30.95
CA ARG A 526 63.42 13.47 -30.74
C ARG A 526 63.00 14.21 -29.47
N LEU A 527 63.63 13.86 -28.36
CA LEU A 527 63.34 14.50 -27.07
C LEU A 527 64.09 15.83 -26.95
N ALA A 528 63.46 16.82 -26.31
CA ALA A 528 64.15 18.04 -25.90
C ALA A 528 65.12 17.73 -24.75
N SER A 529 66.11 18.58 -24.49
CA SER A 529 66.98 18.33 -23.34
C SER A 529 66.20 18.48 -22.03
N GLY A 530 66.29 17.50 -21.13
CA GLY A 530 65.62 17.56 -19.84
C GLY A 530 65.47 16.18 -19.20
N ASN A 531 64.88 16.14 -18.01
CA ASN A 531 64.59 14.90 -17.29
C ASN A 531 63.20 14.41 -17.64
N TYR A 532 63.12 13.18 -18.11
CA TYR A 532 61.91 12.48 -18.44
C TYR A 532 61.69 11.35 -17.45
N THR A 533 60.45 11.12 -17.07
CA THR A 533 60.07 9.98 -16.21
C THR A 533 59.34 8.94 -17.05
N ILE A 534 59.88 7.73 -17.11
CA ILE A 534 59.23 6.56 -17.69
C ILE A 534 58.51 5.83 -16.55
N ARG A 535 57.19 5.91 -16.52
CA ARG A 535 56.37 5.34 -15.44
C ARG A 535 55.74 4.04 -15.88
N PHE A 536 55.93 2.96 -15.11
CA PHE A 536 55.36 1.63 -15.28
C PHE A 536 54.38 1.30 -14.17
N HIS A 537 53.27 0.64 -14.50
CA HIS A 537 52.26 0.15 -13.55
C HIS A 537 51.48 -1.02 -14.17
N GLY A 538 50.79 -1.81 -13.34
CA GLY A 538 49.85 -2.83 -13.81
C GLY A 538 48.50 -2.26 -14.21
N ASP A 539 47.77 -2.98 -15.06
CA ASP A 539 46.33 -2.86 -15.25
C ASP A 539 45.66 -3.44 -14.00
N ASN A 540 45.01 -2.59 -13.21
CA ASN A 540 44.24 -2.96 -12.02
C ASN A 540 45.03 -3.91 -11.08
N ASP A 541 44.54 -5.13 -10.86
CA ASP A 541 45.11 -6.15 -9.95
C ASP A 541 46.37 -6.87 -10.48
N THR A 542 46.82 -6.56 -11.69
CA THR A 542 47.97 -7.28 -12.25
C THR A 542 49.28 -6.85 -11.59
N THR A 543 50.13 -7.82 -11.27
CA THR A 543 51.54 -7.63 -10.87
C THR A 543 52.48 -8.09 -12.00
N PRO A 544 52.50 -7.39 -13.15
CA PRO A 544 53.34 -7.79 -14.27
C PRO A 544 54.83 -7.58 -13.95
N SER A 545 55.68 -8.44 -14.52
CA SER A 545 57.15 -8.29 -14.49
C SER A 545 57.69 -8.25 -15.92
N ASN A 546 58.49 -7.25 -16.28
CA ASN A 546 59.17 -7.15 -17.59
C ASN A 546 60.52 -6.43 -17.48
N SER A 547 61.37 -6.66 -18.49
CA SER A 547 62.54 -5.83 -18.78
C SER A 547 62.23 -4.87 -19.94
N PHE A 548 62.76 -3.67 -19.85
CA PHE A 548 62.66 -2.59 -20.82
C PHE A 548 64.07 -2.23 -21.28
#